data_AF-A0A961IHC9-F1
#
_entry.id   AF-A0A961IHC9-F1
#
_cell.length_a   1.000
_cell.length_b   1.000
_cell.length_c   1.000
_cell.angle_alpha   90.00
_cell.angle_beta   90.00
_cell.angle_gamma   90.00
#
_symmetry.space_group_name_H-M   'P 1'
#
loop_
_entity.id
_entity.type
_entity.pdbx_description
1 polymer ?
#
loop_
_entity_poly.entity_id
_entity_poly.type
_entity_poly.pdbx_seq_one_letter_code
_entity_poly.pdbx_strand_id
1 'polypeptide(L)'
;MISFENVADVCYDPNDPLYWDRDSLRREVDRTFDLCNSCRMCFKYCTAFPRLFEIMDGPADGDVRNISEADQKKVIGECYQCKICYVACPYTDADGHKYDLNFPALMQRAVNIDARENGISFRSKVLQNPDMAGKMNTGLISRL
;
A
#
# COMPACT_ATOMS: atom_id res chain seq x y z
N MET A 1 -18.30 -8.28 -9.42
CA MET A 1 -16.96 -8.87 -9.47
C MET A 1 -16.09 -7.99 -10.35
N ILE A 2 -14.93 -7.55 -9.86
CA ILE A 2 -13.97 -6.77 -10.63
C ILE A 2 -13.26 -7.72 -11.61
N SER A 3 -12.95 -7.27 -12.83
CA SER A 3 -12.11 -8.05 -13.74
C SER A 3 -10.65 -7.96 -13.31
N PHE A 4 -10.04 -9.08 -12.93
CA PHE A 4 -8.63 -9.11 -12.51
C PHE A 4 -7.66 -8.86 -13.66
N GLU A 5 -8.08 -9.11 -14.90
CA GLU A 5 -7.27 -8.89 -16.11
C GLU A 5 -7.32 -7.44 -16.61
N ASN A 6 -8.17 -6.58 -16.02
CA ASN A 6 -8.18 -5.17 -16.36
C ASN A 6 -6.99 -4.46 -15.68
N VAL A 7 -5.86 -4.43 -16.39
CA VAL A 7 -4.59 -3.82 -15.93
C VAL A 7 -4.43 -2.36 -16.36
N ALA A 8 -5.51 -1.68 -16.78
CA ALA A 8 -5.44 -0.30 -17.26
C ALA A 8 -4.98 0.71 -16.19
N ASP A 9 -5.13 0.38 -14.91
CA ASP A 9 -4.73 1.23 -13.78
C ASP A 9 -3.41 0.76 -13.09
N VAL A 10 -2.77 -0.27 -13.65
CA VAL A 10 -1.47 -0.77 -13.18
C VAL A 10 -0.40 0.23 -13.56
N CYS A 11 0.23 0.82 -12.54
CA CYS A 11 1.31 1.77 -12.70
C CYS A 11 2.18 1.78 -11.46
N TYR A 12 3.48 1.50 -11.64
CA TYR A 12 4.47 1.44 -10.56
C TYR A 12 5.65 2.41 -10.76
N ASP A 13 5.75 3.08 -11.91
CA ASP A 13 6.78 4.08 -12.21
C ASP A 13 6.32 5.49 -11.78
N PRO A 14 6.98 6.14 -10.80
CA PRO A 14 6.64 7.50 -10.37
C PRO A 14 6.78 8.59 -11.44
N ASN A 15 7.47 8.30 -12.55
CA ASN A 15 7.61 9.23 -13.68
C ASN A 15 6.41 9.20 -14.64
N ASP A 16 5.56 8.18 -14.53
CA ASP A 16 4.32 8.09 -15.31
C ASP A 16 3.25 9.03 -14.71
N PRO A 17 2.59 9.89 -15.50
CA PRO A 17 1.50 10.72 -15.01
C PRO A 17 0.37 9.93 -14.32
N LEU A 18 0.06 8.73 -14.80
CA LEU A 18 -0.96 7.85 -14.22
C LEU A 18 -0.63 7.46 -12.78
N TYR A 19 0.66 7.39 -12.42
CA TYR A 19 1.11 7.06 -11.07
C TYR A 19 0.47 7.95 -10.01
N TRP A 20 0.27 9.23 -10.33
CA TRP A 20 -0.23 10.25 -9.42
C TRP A 20 -1.75 10.48 -9.51
N ASP A 21 -2.46 9.72 -10.36
CA ASP A 21 -3.91 9.81 -10.48
C ASP A 21 -4.61 9.03 -9.35
N ARG A 22 -5.40 9.75 -8.53
CA ARG A 22 -6.08 9.19 -7.35
C ARG A 22 -7.17 8.20 -7.72
N ASP A 23 -7.91 8.45 -8.79
CA ASP A 23 -9.00 7.55 -9.19
C ASP A 23 -8.45 6.24 -9.76
N SER A 24 -7.34 6.30 -10.50
CA SER A 24 -6.57 5.14 -10.95
C SER A 24 -6.02 4.34 -9.78
N LEU A 25 -5.39 5.00 -8.81
CA LEU A 25 -4.95 4.34 -7.59
C LEU A 25 -6.10 3.60 -6.91
N ARG A 26 -7.26 4.24 -6.74
CA ARG A 26 -8.42 3.63 -6.08
C ARG A 26 -8.88 2.36 -6.80
N ARG A 27 -9.03 2.42 -8.12
CA ARG A 27 -9.44 1.25 -8.92
C ARG A 27 -8.44 0.11 -8.82
N GLU A 28 -7.15 0.42 -8.82
CA GLU A 28 -6.09 -0.59 -8.73
C GLU A 28 -5.98 -1.21 -7.32
N VAL A 29 -6.19 -0.40 -6.26
CA VAL A 29 -6.30 -0.89 -4.88
C VAL A 29 -7.50 -1.82 -4.74
N ASP A 30 -8.68 -1.43 -5.22
CA ASP A 30 -9.88 -2.25 -5.17
C ASP A 30 -9.68 -3.57 -5.94
N ARG A 31 -9.10 -3.52 -7.15
CA ARG A 31 -8.77 -4.72 -7.95
C ARG A 31 -7.81 -5.64 -7.21
N THR A 32 -6.74 -5.09 -6.65
CA THR A 32 -5.73 -5.86 -5.92
C THR A 32 -6.30 -6.50 -4.67
N PHE A 33 -7.13 -5.78 -3.91
CA PHE A 33 -7.75 -6.30 -2.69
C PHE A 33 -8.77 -7.40 -2.99
N ASP A 34 -9.59 -7.25 -4.02
CA ASP A 34 -10.54 -8.29 -4.48
C ASP A 34 -9.78 -9.56 -4.93
N LEU A 35 -8.70 -9.39 -5.71
CA LEU A 35 -7.84 -10.49 -6.14
C LEU A 35 -7.17 -11.18 -4.93
N CYS A 36 -6.63 -10.42 -3.98
CA CYS A 36 -6.01 -10.99 -2.78
C CYS A 36 -7.03 -11.73 -1.90
N ASN A 37 -8.26 -11.21 -1.78
CA ASN A 37 -9.34 -11.86 -1.07
C ASN A 37 -9.82 -13.14 -1.76
N SER A 38 -9.74 -13.21 -3.09
CA SER A 38 -10.12 -14.41 -3.84
C SER A 38 -9.16 -15.60 -3.62
N CYS A 39 -7.86 -15.35 -3.44
CA CYS A 39 -6.85 -16.41 -3.32
C CYS A 39 -6.35 -16.66 -1.90
N ARG A 40 -6.39 -15.64 -1.02
CA ARG A 40 -5.97 -15.67 0.40
C ARG A 40 -4.63 -16.36 0.72
N MET A 41 -3.71 -16.52 -0.23
CA MET A 41 -2.45 -17.25 0.03
C MET A 41 -1.43 -16.42 0.82
N CYS A 42 -1.58 -15.10 0.80
CA CYS A 42 -0.55 -14.18 1.27
C CYS A 42 -0.49 -14.00 2.79
N PHE A 43 -1.47 -14.50 3.57
CA PHE A 43 -1.56 -14.26 5.02
C PHE A 43 -0.36 -14.76 5.82
N LYS A 44 0.34 -15.77 5.32
CA LYS A 44 1.55 -16.32 5.97
C LYS A 44 2.77 -15.42 5.82
N TYR A 45 2.74 -14.47 4.88
CA TYR A 45 3.91 -13.72 4.43
C TYR A 45 3.88 -12.23 4.77
N CYS A 46 2.72 -11.67 5.13
CA CYS A 46 2.58 -10.25 5.44
C CYS A 46 1.35 -9.97 6.32
N THR A 47 1.52 -9.06 7.28
CA THR A 47 0.50 -8.65 8.26
C THR A 47 -0.68 -7.89 7.66
N ALA A 48 -0.47 -7.19 6.52
CA ALA A 48 -1.53 -6.45 5.84
C ALA A 48 -2.69 -7.36 5.37
N PHE A 49 -2.42 -8.63 5.06
CA PHE A 49 -3.44 -9.55 4.54
C PHE A 49 -4.43 -10.03 5.60
N PRO A 50 -4.02 -10.46 6.81
CA PRO A 50 -4.94 -10.66 7.92
C PRO A 50 -5.88 -9.48 8.15
N ARG A 51 -5.34 -8.24 8.16
CA ARG A 51 -6.17 -7.02 8.28
C ARG A 51 -7.16 -6.88 7.14
N LEU A 52 -6.73 -7.08 5.89
CA LEU A 52 -7.62 -7.04 4.73
C LEU A 52 -8.74 -8.08 4.85
N PHE A 53 -8.42 -9.31 5.24
CA PHE A 53 -9.41 -10.39 5.32
C PHE A 53 -10.39 -10.19 6.47
N GLU A 54 -9.95 -9.67 7.62
CA GLU A 54 -10.86 -9.26 8.71
C GLU A 54 -11.88 -8.21 8.25
N ILE A 55 -11.45 -7.25 7.43
CA ILE A 55 -12.33 -6.22 6.86
C ILE A 55 -13.28 -6.84 5.81
N MET A 56 -12.76 -7.68 4.93
CA MET A 56 -13.54 -8.36 3.88
C MET A 56 -14.62 -9.26 4.47
N ASP A 57 -14.28 -10.07 5.46
CA ASP A 57 -15.19 -11.05 6.07
C ASP A 57 -16.16 -10.41 7.09
N GLY A 58 -15.93 -9.15 7.47
CA GLY A 58 -16.77 -8.41 8.42
C GLY A 58 -17.45 -7.21 7.76
N PRO A 59 -16.96 -5.98 8.00
CA PRO A 59 -17.65 -4.75 7.60
C PRO A 59 -17.89 -4.59 6.09
N ALA A 60 -17.07 -5.20 5.23
CA ALA A 60 -17.24 -5.11 3.78
C ALA A 60 -18.19 -6.19 3.19
N ASP A 61 -18.57 -7.20 3.99
CA ASP A 61 -19.46 -8.30 3.59
C ASP A 61 -19.07 -8.96 2.25
N GLY A 62 -17.77 -9.19 2.08
CA GLY A 62 -17.20 -9.83 0.89
C GLY A 62 -17.11 -8.95 -0.37
N ASP A 63 -17.62 -7.71 -0.38
CA ASP A 63 -17.48 -6.79 -1.51
C ASP A 63 -16.44 -5.69 -1.20
N VAL A 64 -15.33 -5.69 -1.94
CA VAL A 64 -14.23 -4.72 -1.79
C VAL A 64 -14.71 -3.26 -1.90
N ARG A 65 -15.81 -3.01 -2.64
CA ARG A 65 -16.37 -1.67 -2.82
C ARG A 65 -16.97 -1.09 -1.55
N ASN A 66 -17.24 -1.94 -0.56
CA ASN A 66 -17.75 -1.54 0.76
C ASN A 66 -16.62 -1.21 1.74
N ILE A 67 -15.35 -1.39 1.38
CA ILE A 67 -14.23 -1.00 2.25
C ILE A 67 -14.15 0.52 2.33
N SER A 68 -14.18 1.06 3.55
CA SER A 68 -14.01 2.50 3.78
C SER A 68 -12.57 2.95 3.49
N GLU A 69 -12.36 4.22 3.12
CA GLU A 69 -11.00 4.76 2.93
C GLU A 69 -10.14 4.61 4.19
N ALA A 70 -10.76 4.74 5.37
CA ALA A 70 -10.08 4.53 6.65
C ALA A 70 -9.60 3.09 6.83
N ASP A 71 -10.40 2.10 6.41
CA ASP A 71 -10.02 0.70 6.46
C ASP A 71 -8.98 0.34 5.40
N GLN A 72 -9.08 0.90 4.19
CA GLN A 72 -8.02 0.80 3.18
C GLN A 72 -6.69 1.33 3.74
N LYS A 73 -6.70 2.49 4.41
CA LYS A 73 -5.52 3.09 5.04
C LYS A 73 -4.91 2.18 6.12
N LYS A 74 -5.72 1.42 6.87
CA LYS A 74 -5.21 0.42 7.82
C LYS A 74 -4.44 -0.69 7.11
N VAL A 75 -5.01 -1.26 6.04
CA VAL A 75 -4.34 -2.31 5.24
C VAL A 75 -3.03 -1.79 4.66
N ILE A 76 -3.05 -0.61 4.04
CA ILE A 76 -1.87 0.03 3.43
C ILE A 76 -0.79 0.28 4.49
N GLY A 77 -1.18 0.78 5.67
CA GLY A 77 -0.26 1.08 6.78
C GLY A 77 0.41 -0.15 7.40
N GLU A 78 -0.14 -1.35 7.19
CA GLU A 78 0.44 -2.61 7.66
C GLU A 78 1.41 -3.25 6.65
N CYS A 79 1.65 -2.60 5.49
CA CYS A 79 2.65 -3.03 4.52
C CYS A 79 4.02 -2.41 4.82
N TYR A 80 4.94 -3.21 5.37
CA TYR A 80 6.31 -2.78 5.72
C TYR A 80 7.33 -2.91 4.58
N GLN A 81 6.90 -3.09 3.33
CA GLN A 81 7.79 -3.13 2.15
C GLN A 81 8.88 -4.22 2.18
N CYS A 82 8.68 -5.32 2.90
CA CYS A 82 9.63 -6.44 2.97
C CYS A 82 9.66 -7.34 1.71
N LYS A 83 8.64 -7.21 0.84
CA LYS A 83 8.47 -7.96 -0.43
C LYS A 83 8.36 -9.49 -0.31
N ILE A 84 8.22 -10.05 0.89
CA ILE A 84 8.08 -11.52 1.05
C ILE A 84 6.79 -12.03 0.39
N CYS A 85 5.67 -11.31 0.56
CA CYS A 85 4.40 -11.67 -0.08
C CYS A 85 4.45 -11.61 -1.60
N TYR A 86 5.28 -10.72 -2.16
CA TYR A 86 5.45 -10.56 -3.59
C TYR A 86 6.16 -11.78 -4.19
N VAL A 87 7.28 -12.20 -3.60
CA VAL A 87 8.03 -13.39 -4.06
C VAL A 87 7.20 -14.68 -3.98
N ALA A 88 6.29 -14.78 -3.01
CA ALA A 88 5.44 -15.95 -2.84
C ALA A 88 4.15 -15.93 -3.68
N CYS A 89 3.80 -14.80 -4.29
CA CYS A 89 2.54 -14.63 -5.01
C CYS A 89 2.66 -15.22 -6.43
N PRO A 90 1.70 -16.03 -6.91
CA PRO A 90 1.75 -16.59 -8.27
C PRO A 90 1.25 -15.62 -9.36
N TYR A 91 0.83 -14.41 -9.00
CA TYR A 91 0.11 -13.49 -9.88
C TYR A 91 0.91 -12.22 -10.23
N THR A 92 2.23 -12.26 -10.02
CA THR A 92 3.04 -11.05 -10.09
C THR A 92 3.40 -10.59 -11.50
N ASP A 93 3.74 -9.30 -11.59
CA ASP A 93 4.37 -8.68 -12.76
C ASP A 93 5.73 -9.34 -13.11
N ALA A 94 6.53 -9.72 -12.10
CA ALA A 94 7.82 -10.40 -12.31
C ALA A 94 7.68 -11.76 -13.02
N ASP A 95 6.58 -12.48 -12.76
CA ASP A 95 6.28 -13.75 -13.42
C ASP A 95 5.57 -13.58 -14.77
N GLY A 96 5.34 -12.33 -15.21
CA GLY A 96 4.59 -12.01 -16.43
C GLY A 96 3.14 -12.47 -16.37
N HIS A 97 2.56 -12.59 -15.17
CA HIS A 97 1.19 -13.06 -15.01
C HIS A 97 0.20 -12.00 -15.53
N LYS A 98 -0.89 -12.43 -16.15
CA LYS A 98 -1.94 -11.56 -16.74
C LYS A 98 -2.65 -10.61 -15.76
N TYR A 99 -2.43 -10.77 -14.45
CA TYR A 99 -2.99 -9.88 -13.42
C TYR A 99 -2.02 -8.77 -13.02
N ASP A 100 -0.75 -8.86 -13.44
CA ASP A 100 0.27 -7.83 -13.30
C ASP A 100 0.34 -7.23 -11.89
N LEU A 101 0.35 -8.09 -10.86
CA LEU A 101 0.21 -7.67 -9.47
C LEU A 101 1.57 -7.37 -8.83
N ASN A 102 1.73 -6.15 -8.31
CA ASN A 102 2.83 -5.78 -7.44
C ASN A 102 2.30 -5.10 -6.17
N PHE A 103 1.86 -5.91 -5.20
CA PHE A 103 1.26 -5.41 -3.96
C PHE A 103 2.16 -4.39 -3.22
N PRO A 104 3.46 -4.65 -2.97
CA PRO A 104 4.31 -3.67 -2.29
C PRO A 104 4.43 -2.35 -3.05
N ALA A 105 4.62 -2.39 -4.38
CA ALA A 105 4.72 -1.18 -5.18
C ALA A 105 3.41 -0.37 -5.17
N LEU A 106 2.26 -1.05 -5.24
CA LEU A 106 0.96 -0.40 -5.12
C LEU A 106 0.76 0.26 -3.75
N MET A 107 1.13 -0.41 -2.66
CA MET A 107 1.05 0.19 -1.32
C MET A 107 1.96 1.42 -1.21
N GLN A 108 3.15 1.38 -1.82
CA GLN A 108 4.04 2.54 -1.87
C GLN A 108 3.44 3.69 -2.69
N ARG A 109 2.80 3.40 -3.83
CA ARG A 109 2.05 4.39 -4.63
C ARG A 109 0.95 5.04 -3.80
N ALA A 110 0.20 4.26 -3.02
CA ALA A 110 -0.84 4.77 -2.13
C ALA A 110 -0.27 5.73 -1.06
N VAL A 111 0.83 5.35 -0.41
CA VAL A 111 1.52 6.20 0.57
C VAL A 111 2.03 7.49 -0.06
N ASN A 112 2.59 7.43 -1.27
CA ASN A 112 3.11 8.60 -1.97
C ASN A 112 2.02 9.59 -2.36
N ILE A 113 0.87 9.11 -2.88
CA ILE A 113 -0.28 9.95 -3.20
C ILE A 113 -0.85 10.58 -1.91
N ASP A 114 -1.05 9.80 -0.84
CA ASP A 114 -1.57 10.33 0.42
C ASP A 114 -0.63 11.39 1.03
N ALA A 115 0.68 11.15 1.00
CA ALA A 115 1.68 12.13 1.44
C ALA A 115 1.68 13.42 0.59
N ARG A 116 1.38 13.33 -0.71
CA ARG A 116 1.32 14.49 -1.60
C ARG A 116 0.08 15.36 -1.33
N GLU A 117 -1.05 14.73 -1.04
CA GLU A 117 -2.32 15.44 -0.86
C GLU A 117 -2.54 15.90 0.59
N ASN A 118 -2.24 15.03 1.56
CA ASN A 118 -2.51 15.26 2.98
C ASN A 118 -1.26 15.69 3.75
N GLY A 119 -0.09 15.62 3.12
CA GLY A 119 1.19 15.86 3.77
C GLY A 119 1.61 14.71 4.68
N ILE A 120 2.84 14.81 5.19
CA ILE A 120 3.36 13.89 6.21
C ILE A 120 3.28 14.51 7.61
N SER A 121 2.95 13.69 8.60
CA SER A 121 2.84 14.14 10.00
C SER A 121 4.15 14.74 10.52
N PHE A 122 4.08 15.66 11.49
CA PHE A 122 5.28 16.24 12.10
C PHE A 122 6.20 15.16 12.70
N ARG A 123 5.62 14.17 13.39
CA ARG A 123 6.37 13.02 13.92
C ARG A 123 7.13 12.30 12.80
N SER A 124 6.47 12.02 11.67
CA SER A 124 7.11 11.37 10.52
C SER A 124 8.23 12.22 9.93
N LYS A 125 8.04 13.54 9.79
CA LYS A 125 9.09 14.48 9.33
C LYS A 125 10.33 14.43 10.22
N VAL A 126 10.14 14.35 11.54
CA VAL A 126 11.24 14.26 12.50
C VAL A 126 11.94 12.91 12.41
N LEU A 127 11.18 11.81 12.43
CA LEU A 127 11.74 10.46 12.41
C LEU A 127 12.43 10.09 11.09
N GLN A 128 12.00 10.68 9.96
CA GLN A 128 12.61 10.45 8.65
C GLN A 128 13.87 11.31 8.40
N ASN A 129 14.15 12.28 9.27
CA ASN A 129 15.31 13.17 9.14
C ASN A 129 16.27 12.98 10.32
N PRO A 130 17.21 12.01 10.24
CA PRO A 130 18.15 11.71 11.33
C PRO A 130 19.05 12.90 11.66
N ASP A 131 19.44 13.73 10.68
CA ASP A 131 20.26 14.92 10.92
C ASP A 131 19.52 15.97 11.75
N MET A 132 18.25 16.20 11.44
CA MET A 132 17.40 17.11 12.20
C MET A 132 17.16 16.58 13.61
N ALA A 133 16.83 15.29 13.75
CA ALA A 133 16.65 14.64 15.05
C ALA A 133 17.94 14.68 15.88
N GLY A 134 19.09 14.42 15.27
CA GLY A 134 20.41 14.51 15.89
C GLY A 134 20.74 15.93 16.35
N LYS A 135 20.51 16.95 15.51
CA LYS A 135 20.67 18.37 15.90
C LYS A 135 19.78 18.76 17.07
N MET A 136 18.54 18.29 17.12
CA MET A 136 17.64 18.55 18.25
C MET A 136 18.14 17.89 19.53
N ASN A 137 18.66 16.65 19.45
CA ASN A 137 19.14 15.92 20.62
C ASN A 137 20.50 16.43 21.14
N THR A 138 21.48 16.57 20.25
CA THR A 138 22.87 16.93 20.61
C THR A 138 23.08 18.43 20.75
N GLY A 139 22.32 19.27 20.03
CA GLY A 139 22.46 20.73 20.09
C GLY A 139 22.05 21.35 21.43
N LEU A 140 21.23 20.65 22.22
CA LEU A 140 20.91 21.01 23.61
C LEU A 140 22.03 20.61 24.58
N ILE A 141 22.77 19.54 24.28
CA ILE A 141 23.88 19.02 25.11
C ILE A 141 25.17 19.80 24.85
N SER A 142 25.43 20.26 23.62
CA SER A 142 26.65 20.98 23.25
C SER A 142 26.69 22.46 23.67
N ARG A 143 25.65 22.94 24.37
CA ARG A 143 25.54 24.33 24.87
C ARG A 143 25.57 24.43 26.40
N LEU A 144 25.74 23.29 27.09
CA LEU A 144 26.08 23.19 28.52
C LEU A 144 27.58 22.92 28.65
#